data_AF-A0A1B0DEN5-F1
#
_entry.id   AF-A0A1B0DEN5-F1
#
_cell.length_a   1.000
_cell.length_b   1.000
_cell.length_c   1.000
_cell.angle_alpha   90.00
_cell.angle_beta   90.00
_cell.angle_gamma   90.00
#
_symmetry.space_group_name_H-M   'P 1'
#
loop_
_entity.id
_entity.type
_entity.pdbx_description
1 polymer ?
#
loop_
_entity_poly.entity_id
_entity_poly.type
_entity_poly.pdbx_seq_one_letter_code
_entity_poly.pdbx_strand_id
1 'polypeptide(L)'
;MYFFLDSLLEKVQMEAPTWQEAGAAFITSVTRLLERLLDYRSVMQGDENRDKRMSCTVNLLNFYKNEINRKEMYLRYIYKLLDLHIQAENYTEAGFTLKLYADMLSWDREALTFSPQDNIGQPEWQRKEHLYHEILEFFDKGKCWEKGIPLCKELANLYETRRFDYNRLSEILITEAKFFQQILTQIRPEPEYFRVGFYGMGFPLFVRNKQFVYRGLEYERIGAFTQRLQTEFPQAQILTKNSPPDQSILSGPDQYIQISNVRPIADHPHLKSAMVPVPEKIARYYQVNDVTKFQHDRPVYKGIVDKDNEFKSLWIERTTLDIACPLPGILRWFEVTARSMLEVTPVEFACETMGNVGKELWDLVAQYRTDPRKFMKI
;
A
#
# COMPACT_ATOMS: atom_id res chain seq x y z
N MET A 1 3.68 29.27 13.28
CA MET A 1 4.79 28.40 12.83
C MET A 1 5.74 29.16 11.92
N TYR A 2 5.24 29.83 10.87
CA TYR A 2 6.02 30.76 10.05
C TYR A 2 6.82 31.79 10.86
N PHE A 3 6.20 32.41 11.88
CA PHE A 3 6.90 33.32 12.80
C PHE A 3 8.11 32.70 13.54
N PHE A 4 8.07 31.41 13.87
CA PHE A 4 9.17 30.72 14.55
C PHE A 4 10.31 30.39 13.58
N LEU A 5 9.95 30.00 12.34
CA LEU A 5 10.90 29.77 11.25
C LEU A 5 11.63 31.06 10.87
N ASP A 6 10.88 32.13 10.63
CA ASP A 6 11.42 33.41 10.18
C ASP A 6 12.33 34.03 11.26
N SER A 7 11.91 34.00 12.53
CA SER A 7 12.71 34.54 13.63
C SER A 7 14.00 33.74 13.90
N LEU A 8 14.00 32.42 13.70
CA LEU A 8 15.21 31.60 13.86
C LEU A 8 16.17 31.75 12.67
N LEU A 9 15.64 31.84 11.44
CA LEU A 9 16.46 32.07 10.26
C LEU A 9 17.11 33.46 10.30
N GLU A 10 16.37 34.48 10.75
CA GLU A 10 16.88 35.83 10.94
C GLU A 10 18.03 35.86 11.96
N LYS A 11 17.90 35.13 13.09
CA LYS A 11 18.99 35.01 14.07
C LYS A 11 20.22 34.28 13.55
N VAL A 12 20.04 33.21 12.78
CA VAL A 12 21.17 32.47 12.17
C VAL A 12 21.85 33.28 11.06
N GLN A 13 21.12 34.17 10.39
CA GLN A 13 21.71 35.11 9.43
C GLN A 13 22.51 36.23 10.11
N MET A 14 22.13 36.63 11.33
CA MET A 14 22.84 37.64 12.12
C MET A 14 24.07 37.08 12.85
N GLU A 15 24.04 35.84 13.30
CA GLU A 15 25.16 35.20 14.03
C GLU A 15 26.06 34.36 13.11
N ALA A 16 27.17 34.98 12.69
CA ALA A 16 28.34 34.41 12.02
C ALA A 16 28.12 33.57 10.72
N PRO A 17 28.69 33.98 9.58
CA PRO A 17 28.50 33.34 8.27
C PRO A 17 29.05 31.90 8.16
N THR A 18 29.81 31.44 9.14
CA THR A 18 30.43 30.11 9.15
C THR A 18 29.44 28.97 9.41
N TRP A 19 28.30 29.24 10.07
CA TRP A 19 27.32 28.22 10.47
C TRP A 19 25.96 28.43 9.80
N GLN A 20 25.84 29.40 8.90
CA GLN A 20 24.59 29.82 8.29
C GLN A 20 23.92 28.67 7.50
N GLU A 21 24.68 27.93 6.70
CA GLU A 21 24.16 26.79 5.94
C GLU A 21 23.72 25.63 6.84
N ALA A 22 24.55 25.29 7.85
CA ALA A 22 24.25 24.23 8.80
C ALA A 22 23.06 24.58 9.71
N GLY A 23 22.98 25.84 10.15
CA GLY A 23 21.87 26.37 10.95
C GLY A 23 20.57 26.44 10.16
N ALA A 24 20.61 26.88 8.90
CA ALA A 24 19.45 26.89 8.01
C ALA A 24 18.92 25.47 7.73
N ALA A 25 19.82 24.51 7.48
CA ALA A 25 19.47 23.10 7.29
C ALA A 25 18.85 22.49 8.56
N PHE A 26 19.41 22.81 9.73
CA PHE A 26 18.86 22.38 11.02
C PHE A 26 17.47 22.96 11.27
N ILE A 27 17.29 24.27 11.09
CA ILE A 27 16.01 24.95 11.28
C ILE A 27 14.96 24.38 10.34
N THR A 28 15.31 24.14 9.07
CA THR A 28 14.39 23.55 8.10
C THR A 28 13.97 22.13 8.51
N SER A 29 14.92 21.33 8.99
CA SER A 29 14.66 19.96 9.48
C SER A 29 13.77 19.97 10.73
N VAL A 30 14.02 20.88 11.68
CA VAL A 30 13.21 21.02 12.90
C VAL A 30 11.82 21.54 12.60
N THR A 31 11.67 22.51 11.71
CA THR A 31 10.36 23.03 11.29
C THR A 31 9.55 21.92 10.62
N ARG A 32 10.15 21.15 9.71
CA ARG A 32 9.48 19.99 9.10
C ARG A 32 9.09 18.94 10.14
N LEU A 33 9.94 18.65 11.13
CA LEU A 33 9.59 17.75 12.23
C LEU A 33 8.38 18.28 13.01
N LEU A 34 8.39 19.56 13.38
CA LEU A 34 7.32 20.19 14.15
C LEU A 34 6.00 20.18 13.37
N GLU A 35 6.02 20.46 12.06
CA GLU A 35 4.84 20.35 11.19
C GLU A 35 4.25 18.94 11.26
N ARG A 36 5.08 17.90 11.10
CA ARG A 36 4.63 16.51 11.15
C ARG A 36 4.13 16.08 12.52
N LEU A 37 4.77 16.54 13.60
CA LEU A 37 4.33 16.25 14.97
C LEU A 37 3.04 16.96 15.33
N LEU A 38 2.82 18.18 14.83
CA LEU A 38 1.58 18.91 15.01
C LEU A 38 0.44 18.28 14.22
N ASP A 39 0.70 17.87 12.97
CA ASP A 39 -0.22 17.06 12.16
C ASP A 39 -0.61 15.80 12.95
N TYR A 40 0.37 15.04 13.44
CA TYR A 40 0.14 13.83 14.24
C TYR A 40 -0.67 14.12 15.51
N ARG A 41 -0.34 15.18 16.26
CA ARG A 41 -1.07 15.57 17.48
C ARG A 41 -2.53 15.89 17.17
N SER A 42 -2.79 16.65 16.11
CA SER A 42 -4.16 17.02 15.74
C SER A 42 -5.01 15.80 15.38
N VAL A 43 -4.42 14.83 14.66
CA VAL A 43 -5.10 13.60 14.25
C VAL A 43 -5.29 12.62 15.41
N MET A 44 -4.36 12.59 16.37
CA MET A 44 -4.46 11.72 17.54
C MET A 44 -5.45 12.25 18.60
N GLN A 45 -5.67 13.56 18.65
CA GLN A 45 -6.65 14.19 19.55
C GLN A 45 -8.09 14.14 19.02
N GLY A 46 -8.28 13.88 17.72
CA GLY A 46 -9.61 13.74 17.13
C GLY A 46 -10.24 12.38 17.41
N ASP A 47 -11.56 12.36 17.57
CA ASP A 47 -12.34 11.12 17.69
C ASP A 47 -12.26 10.30 16.39
N GLU A 48 -11.98 9.01 16.59
CA GLU A 48 -12.21 7.88 15.67
C GLU A 48 -11.78 7.96 14.19
N ASN A 49 -10.56 8.42 13.88
CA ASN A 49 -10.03 8.34 12.50
C ASN A 49 -8.83 7.40 12.37
N ARG A 50 -9.07 6.08 12.31
CA ARG A 50 -8.03 5.03 12.26
C ARG A 50 -7.09 5.17 11.06
N ASP A 51 -7.63 5.38 9.85
CA ASP A 51 -6.82 5.47 8.61
C ASP A 51 -5.96 6.74 8.58
N LYS A 52 -6.48 7.87 9.11
CA LYS A 52 -5.67 9.10 9.30
C LYS A 52 -4.55 8.87 10.30
N ARG A 53 -4.84 8.19 11.42
CA ARG A 53 -3.85 7.84 12.45
C ARG A 53 -2.74 6.95 11.88
N MET A 54 -3.08 5.95 11.07
CA MET A 54 -2.10 5.11 10.36
C MET A 54 -1.25 5.92 9.39
N SER A 55 -1.88 6.76 8.56
CA SER A 55 -1.17 7.62 7.59
C SER A 55 -0.19 8.59 8.27
N CYS A 56 -0.62 9.25 9.34
CA CYS A 56 0.26 10.12 10.13
C CYS A 56 1.40 9.36 10.80
N THR A 57 1.13 8.14 11.29
CA THR A 57 2.14 7.27 11.90
C THR A 57 3.21 6.87 10.89
N VAL A 58 2.81 6.50 9.67
CA VAL A 58 3.75 6.16 8.59
C VAL A 58 4.55 7.37 8.11
N ASN A 59 3.93 8.55 8.05
CA ASN A 59 4.66 9.79 7.73
C ASN A 59 5.77 10.09 8.76
N LEU A 60 5.48 9.93 10.05
CA LEU A 60 6.50 10.05 11.10
C LEU A 60 7.56 8.95 11.01
N LEU A 61 7.14 7.72 10.74
CA LEU A 61 8.04 6.56 10.58
C LEU A 61 9.04 6.81 9.44
N ASN A 62 8.58 7.29 8.29
CA ASN A 62 9.44 7.68 7.17
C ASN A 62 10.40 8.82 7.52
N PHE A 63 9.92 9.80 8.29
CA PHE A 63 10.75 10.93 8.75
C PHE A 63 11.87 10.48 9.70
N TYR A 64 11.57 9.64 10.70
CA TYR A 64 12.58 9.11 11.61
C TYR A 64 13.58 8.18 10.94
N LYS A 65 13.18 7.47 9.87
CA LYS A 65 14.06 6.63 9.06
C LYS A 65 14.99 7.45 8.17
N ASN A 66 14.42 8.37 7.39
CA ASN A 66 15.12 9.01 6.28
C ASN A 66 15.81 10.32 6.69
N GLU A 67 15.25 11.07 7.64
CA GLU A 67 15.72 12.43 7.95
C GLU A 67 16.53 12.51 9.26
N ILE A 68 16.14 11.78 10.32
CA ILE A 68 16.81 11.86 11.63
C ILE A 68 17.63 10.59 11.97
N ASN A 69 17.36 9.46 11.30
CA ASN A 69 18.03 8.17 11.57
C ASN A 69 18.00 7.75 13.06
N ARG A 70 16.89 8.05 13.77
CA ARG A 70 16.70 7.72 15.20
C ARG A 70 16.00 6.37 15.34
N LYS A 71 16.79 5.30 15.39
CA LYS A 71 16.31 3.90 15.44
C LYS A 71 15.32 3.60 16.57
N GLU A 72 15.53 4.14 17.76
CA GLU A 72 14.63 3.90 18.92
C GLU A 72 13.22 4.46 18.68
N MET A 73 13.12 5.70 18.20
CA MET A 73 11.83 6.32 17.88
C MET A 73 11.16 5.61 16.70
N TYR A 74 11.94 5.24 15.68
CA TYR A 74 11.46 4.45 14.57
C TYR A 74 10.82 3.13 15.04
N LEU A 75 11.49 2.39 15.94
CA LEU A 75 10.97 1.15 16.53
C LEU A 75 9.67 1.38 17.32
N ARG A 76 9.60 2.45 18.13
CA ARG A 76 8.36 2.79 18.85
C ARG A 76 7.19 3.06 17.90
N TYR A 77 7.42 3.72 16.77
CA TYR A 77 6.37 3.97 15.79
C TYR A 77 6.00 2.72 14.96
N ILE A 78 6.91 1.77 14.77
CA ILE A 78 6.58 0.45 14.21
C ILE A 78 5.54 -0.25 15.09
N TYR A 79 5.79 -0.37 16.40
CA TYR A 79 4.84 -1.02 17.31
C TYR A 79 3.52 -0.26 17.43
N LYS A 80 3.54 1.07 17.46
CA LYS A 80 2.30 1.86 17.41
C LYS A 80 1.49 1.60 16.15
N LEU A 81 2.16 1.48 14.99
CA LEU A 81 1.48 1.16 13.74
C LEU A 81 0.95 -0.27 13.75
N LEU A 82 1.71 -1.21 14.30
CA LEU A 82 1.29 -2.60 14.48
C LEU A 82 0.01 -2.69 15.32
N ASP A 83 -0.05 -1.99 16.46
CA ASP A 83 -1.23 -1.97 17.33
C ASP A 83 -2.46 -1.44 16.59
N LEU A 84 -2.30 -0.40 15.76
CA LEU A 84 -3.36 0.12 14.91
C LEU A 84 -3.82 -0.92 13.88
N HIS A 85 -2.90 -1.67 13.26
CA HIS A 85 -3.25 -2.72 12.31
C HIS A 85 -4.00 -3.88 12.96
N ILE A 86 -3.56 -4.30 14.16
CA ILE A 86 -4.23 -5.37 14.92
C ILE A 86 -5.66 -4.94 15.28
N GLN A 87 -5.86 -3.71 15.76
CA GLN A 87 -7.19 -3.17 16.09
C GLN A 87 -8.11 -3.03 14.88
N ALA A 88 -7.55 -2.91 13.68
CA ALA A 88 -8.27 -2.83 12.41
C ALA A 88 -8.33 -4.17 11.66
N GLU A 89 -7.85 -5.27 12.26
CA GLU A 89 -7.78 -6.61 11.66
C GLU A 89 -7.01 -6.66 10.33
N ASN A 90 -6.10 -5.71 10.13
CA ASN A 90 -5.23 -5.60 8.96
C ASN A 90 -3.98 -6.47 9.14
N TYR A 91 -4.15 -7.79 9.21
CA TYR A 91 -3.05 -8.71 9.52
C TYR A 91 -1.95 -8.75 8.45
N THR A 92 -2.28 -8.54 7.18
CA THR A 92 -1.26 -8.48 6.12
C THR A 92 -0.32 -7.30 6.34
N GLU A 93 -0.88 -6.12 6.59
CA GLU A 93 -0.14 -4.88 6.82
C GLU A 93 0.61 -4.92 8.17
N ALA A 94 0.05 -5.59 9.18
CA ALA A 94 0.74 -5.88 10.44
C ALA A 94 2.04 -6.69 10.21
N GLY A 95 1.97 -7.76 9.41
CA GLY A 95 3.14 -8.56 9.04
C GLY A 95 4.20 -7.75 8.31
N PHE A 96 3.81 -6.92 7.33
CA PHE A 96 4.73 -6.01 6.65
C PHE A 96 5.35 -4.96 7.60
N THR A 97 4.57 -4.46 8.56
CA THR A 97 5.02 -3.47 9.55
C THR A 97 6.08 -4.07 10.47
N LEU A 98 5.85 -5.28 11.01
CA LEU A 98 6.86 -5.98 11.81
C LEU A 98 8.09 -6.38 11.00
N LYS A 99 7.91 -6.72 9.72
CA LYS A 99 9.03 -7.00 8.83
C LYS A 99 10.01 -5.82 8.73
N LEU A 100 9.54 -4.56 8.83
CA LEU A 100 10.43 -3.40 8.90
C LEU A 100 11.41 -3.48 10.07
N TYR A 101 10.97 -4.01 11.22
CA TYR A 101 11.87 -4.23 12.35
C TYR A 101 12.81 -5.40 12.09
N ALA A 102 12.27 -6.52 11.62
CA ALA A 102 13.06 -7.71 11.36
C ALA A 102 14.17 -7.47 10.31
N ASP A 103 13.92 -6.61 9.31
CA ASP A 103 14.89 -6.20 8.29
C ASP A 103 16.03 -5.32 8.84
N MET A 104 15.85 -4.67 9.99
CA MET A 104 16.91 -3.92 10.67
C MET A 104 17.87 -4.81 11.47
N LEU A 105 17.51 -6.06 11.71
CA LEU A 105 18.25 -7.01 12.54
C LEU A 105 19.11 -7.95 11.69
N SER A 106 20.25 -8.36 12.25
CA SER A 106 21.16 -9.32 11.63
C SER A 106 21.06 -10.71 12.26
N TRP A 107 21.25 -11.76 11.45
CA TRP A 107 21.39 -13.13 11.94
C TRP A 107 22.77 -13.43 12.56
N ASP A 108 23.76 -12.57 12.30
CA ASP A 108 25.16 -12.77 12.71
C ASP A 108 25.53 -11.97 13.96
N ARG A 109 24.69 -11.02 14.38
CA ARG A 109 25.01 -10.12 15.48
C ARG A 109 24.51 -10.68 16.81
N GLU A 110 25.45 -10.86 17.74
CA GLU A 110 25.16 -11.22 19.14
C GLU A 110 24.89 -9.99 20.02
N ALA A 111 24.88 -8.78 19.44
CA ALA A 111 24.56 -7.57 20.16
C ALA A 111 23.16 -7.64 20.79
N LEU A 112 23.06 -7.25 22.06
CA LEU A 112 21.80 -7.23 22.78
C LEU A 112 20.90 -6.12 22.21
N THR A 113 19.68 -6.50 21.84
CA THR A 113 18.64 -5.57 21.42
C THR A 113 17.54 -5.47 22.45
N PHE A 114 17.14 -4.24 22.73
CA PHE A 114 16.06 -3.90 23.64
C PHE A 114 14.84 -3.50 22.81
N SER A 115 13.72 -4.17 23.06
CA SER A 115 12.43 -3.79 22.50
C SER A 115 11.71 -2.91 23.52
N PRO A 116 10.79 -2.01 23.10
CA PRO A 116 9.94 -1.26 24.04
C PRO A 116 9.20 -2.15 25.05
N GLN A 117 9.01 -3.43 24.73
CA GLN A 117 8.28 -4.41 25.54
C GLN A 117 9.20 -5.36 26.32
N ASP A 118 10.52 -5.40 26.02
CA ASP A 118 11.48 -6.32 26.66
C ASP A 118 12.69 -5.59 27.24
N ASN A 119 12.77 -5.60 28.57
CA ASN A 119 13.87 -5.01 29.33
C ASN A 119 15.06 -5.96 29.54
N ILE A 120 14.91 -7.25 29.24
CA ILE A 120 15.93 -8.28 29.54
C ILE A 120 17.06 -8.28 28.50
N GLY A 121 16.82 -7.74 27.30
CA GLY A 121 17.78 -7.72 26.20
C GLY A 121 18.00 -9.12 25.63
N GLN A 122 17.89 -9.28 24.32
CA GLN A 122 18.17 -10.57 23.65
C GLN A 122 19.04 -10.35 22.42
N PRO A 123 19.87 -11.34 22.02
CA PRO A 123 20.71 -11.20 20.84
C PRO A 123 19.85 -10.95 19.59
N GLU A 124 20.37 -10.16 18.64
CA GLU A 124 19.60 -9.71 17.47
C GLU A 124 18.98 -10.87 16.70
N TRP A 125 19.72 -11.97 16.53
CA TRP A 125 19.25 -13.14 15.81
C TRP A 125 18.02 -13.78 16.49
N GLN A 126 17.96 -13.78 17.83
CA GLN A 126 16.86 -14.41 18.58
C GLN A 126 15.62 -13.55 18.50
N ARG A 127 15.81 -12.22 18.57
CA ARG A 127 14.75 -11.26 18.30
C ARG A 127 14.22 -11.45 16.87
N LYS A 128 15.11 -11.54 15.89
CA LYS A 128 14.73 -11.69 14.48
C LYS A 128 13.98 -13.01 14.24
N GLU A 129 14.43 -14.10 14.85
CA GLU A 129 13.72 -15.39 14.82
C GLU A 129 12.30 -15.26 15.36
N HIS A 130 12.13 -14.68 16.55
CA HIS A 130 10.81 -14.49 17.16
C HIS A 130 9.89 -13.63 16.28
N LEU A 131 10.41 -12.51 15.76
CA LEU A 131 9.67 -11.64 14.86
C LEU A 131 9.25 -12.38 13.58
N TYR A 132 10.10 -13.24 13.03
CA TYR A 132 9.74 -14.00 11.83
C TYR A 132 8.56 -14.93 12.10
N HIS A 133 8.54 -15.63 13.24
CA HIS A 133 7.39 -16.45 13.64
C HIS A 133 6.11 -15.62 13.80
N GLU A 134 6.18 -14.47 14.47
CA GLU A 134 5.02 -13.55 14.58
C GLU A 134 4.54 -13.06 13.19
N ILE A 135 5.46 -12.69 12.30
CA ILE A 135 5.14 -12.25 10.94
C ILE A 135 4.46 -13.39 10.15
N LEU A 136 4.93 -14.63 10.29
CA LEU A 136 4.33 -15.80 9.65
C LEU A 136 2.90 -16.03 10.12
N GLU A 137 2.62 -15.87 11.42
CA GLU A 137 1.24 -15.94 11.94
C GLU A 137 0.35 -14.84 11.37
N PHE A 138 0.86 -13.62 11.23
CA PHE A 138 0.13 -12.51 10.62
C PHE A 138 -0.14 -12.75 9.13
N PHE A 139 0.83 -13.26 8.38
CA PHE A 139 0.62 -13.61 6.99
C PHE A 139 -0.32 -14.79 6.79
N ASP A 140 -0.34 -15.76 7.70
CA ASP A 140 -1.32 -16.85 7.66
C ASP A 140 -2.74 -16.32 7.90
N LYS A 141 -2.96 -15.50 8.94
CA LYS A 141 -4.25 -14.84 9.21
C LYS A 141 -4.69 -13.92 8.07
N GLY A 142 -3.74 -13.18 7.48
CA GLY A 142 -3.96 -12.29 6.35
C GLY A 142 -4.06 -12.97 4.98
N LYS A 143 -3.90 -14.31 4.90
CA LYS A 143 -3.89 -15.11 3.66
C LYS A 143 -2.84 -14.64 2.63
N CYS A 144 -1.72 -14.10 3.11
CA CYS A 144 -0.62 -13.56 2.32
C CYS A 144 0.59 -14.53 2.29
N TRP A 145 0.32 -15.79 1.99
CA TRP A 145 1.28 -16.89 2.09
C TRP A 145 2.51 -16.73 1.18
N GLU A 146 2.36 -16.08 0.02
CA GLU A 146 3.45 -15.80 -0.92
C GLU A 146 4.57 -14.98 -0.28
N LYS A 147 4.25 -14.14 0.71
CA LYS A 147 5.22 -13.33 1.47
C LYS A 147 5.80 -14.06 2.66
N GLY A 148 5.11 -15.06 3.19
CA GLY A 148 5.60 -15.92 4.25
C GLY A 148 6.62 -16.96 3.77
N ILE A 149 6.43 -17.53 2.58
CA ILE A 149 7.31 -18.59 2.05
C ILE A 149 8.81 -18.20 2.03
N PRO A 150 9.22 -17.00 1.56
CA PRO A 150 10.62 -16.58 1.64
C PRO A 150 11.18 -16.54 3.07
N LEU A 151 10.36 -16.14 4.05
CA LEU A 151 10.77 -16.11 5.46
C LEU A 151 10.96 -17.53 6.01
N CYS A 152 10.08 -18.47 5.63
CA CYS A 152 10.25 -19.89 5.97
C CYS A 152 11.57 -20.44 5.43
N LYS A 153 11.92 -20.11 4.19
CA LYS A 153 13.19 -20.54 3.57
C LYS A 153 14.42 -19.97 4.28
N GLU A 154 14.36 -18.72 4.69
CA GLU A 154 15.43 -18.07 5.44
C GLU A 154 15.63 -18.72 6.82
N LEU A 155 14.53 -19.03 7.52
CA LEU A 155 14.56 -19.77 8.79
C LEU A 155 15.05 -21.21 8.61
N ALA A 156 14.60 -21.90 7.56
CA ALA A 156 15.06 -23.25 7.26
C ALA A 156 16.57 -23.29 7.07
N ASN A 157 17.13 -22.36 6.29
CA ASN A 157 18.57 -22.24 6.10
C ASN A 157 19.31 -21.93 7.41
N LEU A 158 18.75 -21.09 8.29
CA LEU A 158 19.31 -20.84 9.62
C LEU A 158 19.37 -22.11 10.48
N TYR A 159 18.27 -22.88 10.51
CA TYR A 159 18.17 -24.11 11.29
C TYR A 159 19.04 -25.23 10.77
N GLU A 160 19.22 -25.31 9.45
CA GLU A 160 20.06 -26.31 8.80
C GLU A 160 21.56 -26.01 8.94
N THR A 161 21.98 -24.77 8.66
CA THR A 161 23.41 -24.45 8.46
C THR A 161 24.11 -23.85 9.66
N ARG A 162 23.39 -23.11 10.51
CA ARG A 162 23.98 -22.36 11.63
C ARG A 162 23.64 -22.93 12.99
N ARG A 163 22.43 -23.47 13.13
CA ARG A 163 21.92 -23.98 14.42
C ARG A 163 21.92 -25.49 14.54
N PHE A 164 21.79 -26.19 13.41
CA PHE A 164 21.59 -27.64 13.40
C PHE A 164 20.41 -28.08 14.28
N ASP A 165 19.36 -27.24 14.37
CA ASP A 165 18.12 -27.56 15.10
C ASP A 165 17.11 -28.17 14.13
N TYR A 166 17.20 -29.48 13.97
CA TYR A 166 16.35 -30.19 13.01
C TYR A 166 14.90 -30.32 13.44
N ASN A 167 14.60 -30.15 14.73
CA ASN A 167 13.21 -30.13 15.19
C ASN A 167 12.52 -28.86 14.68
N ARG A 168 13.14 -27.68 14.89
CA ARG A 168 12.62 -26.42 14.35
C ARG A 168 12.63 -26.38 12.82
N LEU A 169 13.64 -27.00 12.19
CA LEU A 169 13.68 -27.17 10.73
C LEU A 169 12.46 -27.95 10.23
N SER A 170 12.10 -29.05 10.89
CA SER A 170 10.92 -29.83 10.52
C SER A 170 9.64 -28.99 10.62
N GLU A 171 9.47 -28.24 11.71
CA GLU A 171 8.29 -27.39 11.91
C GLU A 171 8.14 -26.30 10.85
N ILE A 172 9.25 -25.63 10.48
CA ILE A 172 9.19 -24.56 9.47
C ILE A 172 8.92 -25.12 8.06
N LEU A 173 9.46 -26.29 7.73
CA LEU A 173 9.18 -26.96 6.45
C LEU A 173 7.72 -27.42 6.35
N ILE A 174 7.12 -27.90 7.45
CA ILE A 174 5.68 -28.20 7.53
C ILE A 174 4.86 -26.92 7.29
N THR A 175 5.28 -25.79 7.88
CA THR A 175 4.63 -24.50 7.68
C THR A 175 4.74 -24.01 6.23
N GLU A 176 5.91 -24.17 5.60
CA GLU A 176 6.11 -23.86 4.18
C GLU A 176 5.20 -24.72 3.29
N ALA A 177 5.13 -26.03 3.55
CA ALA A 177 4.25 -26.95 2.83
C ALA A 177 2.78 -26.57 3.00
N LYS A 178 2.36 -26.20 4.23
CA LYS A 178 1.01 -25.69 4.51
C LYS A 178 0.69 -24.48 3.64
N PHE A 179 1.60 -23.51 3.53
CA PHE A 179 1.41 -22.30 2.72
C PHE A 179 1.24 -22.60 1.23
N PHE A 180 2.06 -23.47 0.66
CA PHE A 180 1.87 -23.92 -0.74
C PHE A 180 0.49 -24.55 -0.94
N GLN A 181 0.08 -25.42 -0.01
CA GLN A 181 -1.22 -26.07 -0.10
C GLN A 181 -2.38 -25.05 0.01
N GLN A 182 -2.27 -24.06 0.90
CA GLN A 182 -3.30 -23.03 1.07
C GLN A 182 -3.43 -22.14 -0.17
N ILE A 183 -2.32 -21.74 -0.80
CA ILE A 183 -2.34 -21.00 -2.09
C ILE A 183 -3.14 -21.76 -3.16
N LEU A 184 -2.99 -23.09 -3.21
CA LEU A 184 -3.63 -23.93 -4.21
C LEU A 184 -5.07 -24.32 -3.88
N THR A 185 -5.47 -24.33 -2.60
CA THR A 185 -6.78 -24.87 -2.18
C THR A 185 -7.74 -23.77 -1.76
N GLN A 186 -7.30 -22.81 -0.96
CA GLN A 186 -8.16 -21.77 -0.41
C GLN A 186 -8.63 -20.81 -1.50
N ILE A 187 -9.88 -20.36 -1.36
CA ILE A 187 -10.45 -19.33 -2.23
C ILE A 187 -10.13 -17.97 -1.60
N ARG A 188 -9.45 -17.11 -2.36
CA ARG A 188 -9.12 -15.74 -1.96
C ARG A 188 -9.89 -14.76 -2.84
N PRO A 189 -10.70 -13.87 -2.25
CA PRO A 189 -11.38 -12.82 -3.01
C PRO A 189 -10.34 -11.89 -3.63
N GLU A 190 -10.57 -11.48 -4.87
CA GLU A 190 -9.73 -10.47 -5.50
C GLU A 190 -10.03 -9.10 -4.89
N PRO A 191 -9.00 -8.36 -4.43
CA PRO A 191 -9.20 -7.01 -3.93
C PRO A 191 -9.57 -6.06 -5.08
N GLU A 192 -10.52 -5.16 -4.84
CA GLU A 192 -10.71 -3.99 -5.68
C GLU A 192 -9.73 -2.88 -5.30
N TYR A 193 -9.37 -2.04 -6.27
CA TYR A 193 -8.52 -0.89 -6.05
C TYR A 193 -9.26 0.40 -6.39
N PHE A 194 -9.13 1.39 -5.51
CA PHE A 194 -9.79 2.67 -5.61
C PHE A 194 -8.76 3.79 -5.67
N ARG A 195 -8.83 4.64 -6.68
CA ARG A 195 -8.10 5.89 -6.69
C ARG A 195 -8.91 6.94 -5.95
N VAL A 196 -8.26 7.61 -5.00
CA VAL A 196 -8.84 8.66 -4.15
C VAL A 196 -8.02 9.92 -4.29
N GLY A 197 -8.63 11.01 -4.74
CA GLY A 197 -8.05 12.34 -4.74
C GLY A 197 -8.66 13.19 -3.65
N PHE A 198 -7.82 13.81 -2.80
CA PHE A 198 -8.23 14.77 -1.78
C PHE A 198 -7.89 16.17 -2.26
N TYR A 199 -8.90 17.02 -2.46
CA TYR A 199 -8.74 18.34 -3.07
C TYR A 199 -9.31 19.45 -2.20
N GLY A 200 -8.65 20.60 -2.25
CA GLY A 200 -9.01 21.79 -1.48
C GLY A 200 -8.15 21.97 -0.23
N MET A 201 -8.04 23.22 0.20
CA MET A 201 -7.13 23.66 1.26
C MET A 201 -7.61 23.26 2.66
N GLY A 202 -8.87 22.81 2.80
CA GLY A 202 -9.41 22.31 4.06
C GLY A 202 -8.81 20.98 4.53
N PHE A 203 -8.12 20.25 3.66
CA PHE A 203 -7.44 19.01 4.04
C PHE A 203 -6.10 19.25 4.75
N PRO A 204 -5.67 18.34 5.64
CA PRO A 204 -4.32 18.32 6.19
C PRO A 204 -3.25 18.24 5.10
N LEU A 205 -2.06 18.83 5.33
CA LEU A 205 -1.00 18.94 4.32
C LEU A 205 -0.55 17.60 3.73
N PHE A 206 -0.64 16.50 4.48
CA PHE A 206 -0.20 15.19 4.03
C PHE A 206 -1.15 14.51 3.01
N VAL A 207 -2.41 14.96 2.93
CA VAL A 207 -3.39 14.47 1.94
C VAL A 207 -3.83 15.57 0.96
N ARG A 208 -3.69 16.84 1.32
CA ARG A 208 -4.14 17.99 0.53
C ARG A 208 -3.59 17.97 -0.89
N ASN A 209 -4.50 18.05 -1.86
CA ASN A 209 -4.22 18.08 -3.30
C ASN A 209 -3.37 16.89 -3.79
N LYS A 210 -3.45 15.75 -3.09
CA LYS A 210 -2.75 14.51 -3.43
C LYS A 210 -3.73 13.42 -3.83
N GLN A 211 -3.18 12.41 -4.51
CA GLN A 211 -3.93 11.23 -4.93
C GLN A 211 -3.30 9.99 -4.34
N PHE A 212 -4.13 9.02 -4.04
CA PHE A 212 -3.74 7.75 -3.44
C PHE A 212 -4.46 6.62 -4.15
N VAL A 213 -3.84 5.45 -4.18
CA VAL A 213 -4.52 4.20 -4.56
C VAL A 213 -4.72 3.38 -3.29
N TYR A 214 -5.98 3.03 -3.01
CA TYR A 214 -6.42 2.20 -1.90
C TYR A 214 -6.70 0.78 -2.39
N ARG A 215 -6.26 -0.20 -1.60
CA ARG A 215 -6.63 -1.60 -1.70
C ARG A 215 -7.85 -1.84 -0.81
N GLY A 216 -8.98 -2.17 -1.43
CA GLY A 216 -10.24 -2.45 -0.75
C GLY A 216 -10.15 -3.59 0.27
N LEU A 217 -11.08 -3.61 1.22
CA LEU A 217 -11.33 -4.75 2.11
C LEU A 217 -11.82 -5.96 1.32
N GLU A 218 -11.83 -7.15 1.94
CA GLU A 218 -12.38 -8.35 1.30
C GLU A 218 -13.83 -8.08 0.87
N TYR A 219 -14.14 -8.29 -0.41
CA TYR A 219 -15.46 -8.04 -1.03
C TYR A 219 -15.95 -6.58 -0.98
N GLU A 220 -15.10 -5.63 -0.63
CA GLU A 220 -15.47 -4.21 -0.61
C GLU A 220 -15.66 -3.69 -2.04
N ARG A 221 -16.82 -3.09 -2.29
CA ARG A 221 -17.13 -2.41 -3.55
C ARG A 221 -17.04 -0.91 -3.35
N ILE A 222 -16.89 -0.16 -4.45
CA ILE A 222 -16.77 1.30 -4.43
C ILE A 222 -17.84 2.03 -3.61
N GLY A 223 -19.08 1.53 -3.58
CA GLY A 223 -20.17 2.12 -2.79
C GLY A 223 -19.92 2.05 -1.28
N ALA A 224 -19.54 0.86 -0.78
CA ALA A 224 -19.21 0.65 0.64
C ALA A 224 -17.92 1.41 1.02
N PHE A 225 -16.92 1.39 0.13
CA PHE A 225 -15.68 2.15 0.31
C PHE A 225 -15.95 3.66 0.42
N THR A 226 -16.80 4.21 -0.45
CA THR A 226 -17.18 5.62 -0.46
C THR A 226 -17.86 6.01 0.86
N GLN A 227 -18.78 5.18 1.35
CA GLN A 227 -19.44 5.43 2.64
C GLN A 227 -18.45 5.42 3.80
N ARG A 228 -17.55 4.43 3.86
CA ARG A 228 -16.51 4.34 4.87
C ARG A 228 -15.61 5.58 4.86
N LEU A 229 -15.14 6.00 3.69
CA LEU A 229 -14.31 7.20 3.54
C LEU A 229 -15.07 8.48 3.90
N GLN A 230 -16.37 8.56 3.60
CA GLN A 230 -17.22 9.69 3.99
C GLN A 230 -17.41 9.76 5.51
N THR A 231 -17.51 8.62 6.20
CA THR A 231 -17.54 8.57 7.67
C THR A 231 -16.24 9.12 8.27
N GLU A 232 -15.09 8.85 7.64
CA GLU A 232 -13.80 9.40 8.06
C GLU A 232 -13.67 10.90 7.78
N PHE A 233 -14.26 11.39 6.69
CA PHE A 233 -14.24 12.81 6.31
C PHE A 233 -15.67 13.37 6.16
N PRO A 234 -16.41 13.58 7.27
CA PRO A 234 -17.81 13.99 7.21
C PRO A 234 -18.04 15.34 6.52
N GLN A 235 -17.04 16.23 6.56
CA GLN A 235 -17.08 17.56 5.95
C GLN A 235 -16.72 17.55 4.46
N ALA A 236 -16.22 16.44 3.93
CA ALA A 236 -15.80 16.36 2.55
C ALA A 236 -16.99 16.10 1.62
N GLN A 237 -16.98 16.75 0.45
CA GLN A 237 -17.97 16.54 -0.59
C GLN A 237 -17.43 15.57 -1.64
N ILE A 238 -18.20 14.52 -1.96
CA ILE A 238 -17.81 13.56 -3.01
C ILE A 238 -18.07 14.18 -4.39
N LEU A 239 -17.01 14.32 -5.17
CA LEU A 239 -17.09 14.74 -6.57
C LEU A 239 -17.65 13.61 -7.42
N THR A 240 -18.71 13.90 -8.17
CA THR A 240 -19.38 12.94 -9.06
C THR A 240 -18.68 12.82 -10.42
N LYS A 241 -17.98 13.87 -10.84
CA LYS A 241 -17.23 13.87 -12.10
C LYS A 241 -15.82 13.35 -11.85
N ASN A 242 -15.35 12.44 -12.71
CA ASN A 242 -13.98 11.90 -12.69
C ASN A 242 -12.97 12.76 -13.49
N SER A 243 -13.37 13.94 -13.96
CA SER A 243 -12.45 14.89 -14.58
C SER A 243 -11.47 15.47 -13.55
N PRO A 244 -10.27 15.89 -13.95
CA PRO A 244 -9.37 16.64 -13.07
C PRO A 244 -10.11 17.83 -12.43
N PRO A 245 -9.91 18.08 -11.12
CA PRO A 245 -10.56 19.20 -10.45
C PRO A 245 -10.00 20.54 -10.95
N ASP A 246 -10.88 21.54 -11.03
CA ASP A 246 -10.52 22.89 -11.44
C ASP A 246 -9.66 23.59 -10.38
N GLN A 247 -8.93 24.64 -10.80
CA GLN A 247 -8.06 25.40 -9.90
C GLN A 247 -8.82 26.09 -8.75
N SER A 248 -10.10 26.40 -8.96
CA SER A 248 -11.01 26.91 -7.93
C SER A 248 -11.23 25.89 -6.80
N ILE A 249 -11.39 24.61 -7.13
CA ILE A 249 -11.53 23.51 -6.16
C ILE A 249 -10.21 23.32 -5.41
N LEU A 250 -9.09 23.31 -6.12
CA LEU A 250 -7.75 23.10 -5.53
C LEU A 250 -7.35 24.19 -4.54
N SER A 251 -7.76 25.43 -4.80
CA SER A 251 -7.42 26.62 -4.00
C SER A 251 -8.51 26.98 -2.99
N GLY A 252 -9.68 26.36 -3.10
CA GLY A 252 -10.83 26.62 -2.23
C GLY A 252 -10.61 26.13 -0.79
N PRO A 253 -11.33 26.71 0.18
CA PRO A 253 -11.21 26.31 1.59
C PRO A 253 -11.91 24.98 1.90
N ASP A 254 -12.87 24.54 1.08
CA ASP A 254 -13.66 23.34 1.32
C ASP A 254 -12.88 22.05 1.04
N GLN A 255 -13.46 20.92 1.46
CA GLN A 255 -12.90 19.59 1.27
C GLN A 255 -13.68 18.84 0.18
N TYR A 256 -12.98 18.38 -0.85
CA TYR A 256 -13.55 17.59 -1.94
C TYR A 256 -12.81 16.27 -2.11
N ILE A 257 -13.54 15.16 -2.20
CA ILE A 257 -12.97 13.83 -2.43
C ILE A 257 -13.46 13.31 -3.78
N GLN A 258 -12.53 12.82 -4.59
CA GLN A 258 -12.85 12.16 -5.85
C GLN A 258 -12.47 10.68 -5.75
N ILE A 259 -13.40 9.78 -6.04
CA ILE A 259 -13.19 8.33 -5.93
C ILE A 259 -13.48 7.68 -7.27
N SER A 260 -12.58 6.83 -7.75
CA SER A 260 -12.80 6.03 -8.95
C SER A 260 -12.19 4.64 -8.83
N ASN A 261 -12.77 3.67 -9.56
CA ASN A 261 -12.16 2.34 -9.69
C ASN A 261 -10.91 2.43 -10.56
N VAL A 262 -9.89 1.65 -10.17
CA VAL A 262 -8.69 1.46 -10.96
C VAL A 262 -8.35 -0.01 -11.08
N ARG A 263 -7.78 -0.39 -12.22
CA ARG A 263 -7.37 -1.77 -12.49
C ARG A 263 -5.86 -1.90 -12.25
N PRO A 264 -5.39 -2.90 -11.51
CA PRO A 264 -3.96 -3.13 -11.36
C PRO A 264 -3.33 -3.55 -12.69
N ILE A 265 -2.13 -3.04 -12.97
CA ILE A 265 -1.31 -3.47 -14.10
C ILE A 265 -0.18 -4.33 -13.54
N ALA A 266 -0.29 -5.64 -13.76
CA ALA A 266 0.72 -6.59 -13.32
C ALA A 266 1.93 -6.61 -14.25
N ASP A 267 3.12 -6.56 -13.66
CA ASP A 267 4.38 -6.81 -14.38
C ASP A 267 5.31 -7.67 -13.54
N HIS A 268 5.23 -8.99 -13.75
CA HIS A 268 6.01 -9.99 -13.01
C HIS A 268 6.93 -10.75 -13.96
N PRO A 269 8.21 -10.35 -14.09
CA PRO A 269 9.16 -10.97 -15.01
C PRO A 269 9.35 -12.47 -14.76
N HIS A 270 9.34 -12.89 -13.48
CA HIS A 270 9.55 -14.27 -13.07
C HIS A 270 8.45 -15.24 -13.55
N LEU A 271 7.21 -14.74 -13.74
CA LEU A 271 6.12 -15.53 -14.32
C LEU A 271 6.25 -15.65 -15.84
N LYS A 272 6.78 -14.62 -16.49
CA LYS A 272 7.05 -14.63 -17.94
C LYS A 272 8.18 -15.59 -18.30
N SER A 273 9.15 -15.76 -17.40
CA SER A 273 10.28 -16.69 -17.56
C SER A 273 10.00 -18.10 -17.06
N ALA A 274 8.75 -18.43 -16.69
CA ALA A 274 8.41 -19.76 -16.19
C ALA A 274 8.60 -20.82 -17.27
N MET A 275 9.25 -21.95 -16.91
CA MET A 275 9.50 -23.05 -17.85
C MET A 275 8.22 -23.79 -18.30
N VAL A 276 7.16 -23.68 -17.50
CA VAL A 276 5.86 -24.30 -17.74
C VAL A 276 4.76 -23.27 -17.51
N PRO A 277 3.57 -23.45 -18.12
CA PRO A 277 2.41 -22.61 -17.82
C PRO A 277 2.14 -22.55 -16.31
N VAL A 278 2.09 -21.33 -15.78
CA VAL A 278 1.83 -21.10 -14.35
C VAL A 278 0.37 -21.47 -14.04
N PRO A 279 0.11 -22.27 -12.99
CA PRO A 279 -1.26 -22.56 -12.56
C PRO A 279 -2.09 -21.30 -12.33
N GLU A 280 -3.35 -21.31 -12.79
CA GLU A 280 -4.23 -20.14 -12.80
C GLU A 280 -4.35 -19.47 -11.42
N LYS A 281 -4.47 -20.25 -10.34
CA LYS A 281 -4.55 -19.72 -8.97
C LYS A 281 -3.32 -18.91 -8.55
N ILE A 282 -2.13 -19.31 -8.99
CA ILE A 282 -0.89 -18.60 -8.70
C ILE A 282 -0.83 -17.35 -9.59
N ALA A 283 -1.09 -17.49 -10.89
CA ALA A 283 -1.06 -16.38 -11.83
C ALA A 283 -2.04 -15.26 -11.44
N ARG A 284 -3.26 -15.62 -11.01
CA ARG A 284 -4.32 -14.68 -10.61
C ARG A 284 -3.94 -13.86 -9.38
N TYR A 285 -3.22 -14.43 -8.42
CA TYR A 285 -2.70 -13.67 -7.28
C TYR A 285 -1.80 -12.52 -7.74
N TYR A 286 -0.83 -12.80 -8.61
CA TYR A 286 0.13 -11.82 -9.10
C TYR A 286 -0.45 -10.85 -10.12
N GLN A 287 -1.60 -11.16 -10.73
CA GLN A 287 -2.31 -10.21 -11.59
C GLN A 287 -2.85 -8.99 -10.80
N VAL A 288 -3.15 -9.18 -9.52
CA VAL A 288 -3.77 -8.13 -8.68
C VAL A 288 -2.94 -7.75 -7.47
N ASN A 289 -1.93 -8.53 -7.08
CA ASN A 289 -1.02 -8.22 -5.97
C ASN A 289 0.41 -8.02 -6.45
N ASP A 290 1.22 -7.41 -5.59
CA ASP A 290 2.60 -6.99 -5.89
C ASP A 290 2.68 -6.01 -7.06
N VAL A 291 1.70 -5.11 -7.12
CA VAL A 291 1.53 -4.13 -8.19
C VAL A 291 1.80 -2.72 -7.70
N THR A 292 2.45 -1.94 -8.56
CA THR A 292 2.76 -0.50 -8.36
C THR A 292 2.09 0.39 -9.40
N LYS A 293 1.48 -0.20 -10.43
CA LYS A 293 0.87 0.51 -11.56
C LYS A 293 -0.61 0.22 -11.63
N PHE A 294 -1.40 1.25 -11.89
CA PHE A 294 -2.85 1.17 -11.97
C PHE A 294 -3.37 1.94 -13.18
N GLN A 295 -4.42 1.42 -13.79
CA GLN A 295 -5.10 2.02 -14.92
C GLN A 295 -6.45 2.58 -14.49
N HIS A 296 -6.72 3.83 -14.85
CA HIS A 296 -8.01 4.48 -14.73
C HIS A 296 -8.49 4.93 -16.11
N ASP A 297 -9.59 4.37 -16.59
CA ASP A 297 -10.18 4.71 -17.89
C ASP A 297 -11.42 5.58 -17.69
N ARG A 298 -11.43 6.75 -18.34
CA ARG A 298 -12.56 7.70 -18.33
C ARG A 298 -13.14 7.85 -19.73
N PRO A 299 -14.45 7.62 -19.94
CA PRO A 299 -15.07 7.83 -21.24
C PRO A 299 -15.21 9.32 -21.56
N VAL A 300 -14.86 9.70 -22.78
CA VAL A 300 -14.92 11.07 -23.30
C VAL A 300 -15.53 11.03 -24.71
N TYR A 301 -16.68 11.67 -24.88
CA TYR A 301 -17.30 11.79 -26.19
C TYR A 301 -16.69 12.95 -26.98
N LYS A 302 -16.17 12.67 -28.17
CA LYS A 302 -15.60 13.68 -29.08
C LYS A 302 -16.37 13.72 -30.40
N GLY A 303 -16.74 14.92 -30.84
CA GLY A 303 -17.49 15.13 -32.08
C GLY A 303 -19.01 14.97 -31.90
N ILE A 304 -19.72 14.76 -33.00
CA ILE A 304 -21.18 14.57 -33.01
C ILE A 304 -21.47 13.15 -32.51
N VAL A 305 -22.21 13.04 -31.41
CA VAL A 305 -22.64 11.73 -30.88
C VAL A 305 -23.71 11.16 -31.80
N ASP A 306 -23.39 10.05 -32.46
CA ASP A 306 -24.32 9.25 -33.23
C ASP A 306 -25.24 8.51 -32.25
N LYS A 307 -26.55 8.79 -32.29
CA LYS A 307 -27.53 8.18 -31.37
C LYS A 307 -27.71 6.68 -31.61
N ASP A 308 -27.42 6.19 -32.81
CA ASP A 308 -27.53 4.77 -33.15
C ASP A 308 -26.22 4.02 -32.84
N ASN A 309 -25.10 4.73 -32.67
CA ASN A 309 -23.81 4.14 -32.34
C ASN A 309 -22.92 5.11 -31.54
N GLU A 310 -23.17 5.16 -30.23
CA GLU A 310 -22.41 5.98 -29.29
C GLU A 310 -20.92 5.63 -29.26
N PHE A 311 -20.55 4.39 -29.63
CA PHE A 311 -19.16 3.95 -29.61
C PHE A 311 -18.30 4.66 -30.65
N LYS A 312 -18.86 5.17 -31.76
CA LYS A 312 -18.07 5.88 -32.79
C LYS A 312 -17.37 7.13 -32.26
N SER A 313 -18.01 7.82 -31.33
CA SER A 313 -17.50 9.06 -30.72
C SER A 313 -16.93 8.83 -29.32
N LEU A 314 -16.93 7.59 -28.82
CA LEU A 314 -16.45 7.22 -27.49
C LEU A 314 -14.93 7.03 -27.48
N TRP A 315 -14.22 8.08 -27.05
CA TRP A 315 -12.80 7.99 -26.75
C TRP A 315 -12.61 7.62 -25.28
N ILE A 316 -11.49 6.99 -24.97
CA ILE A 316 -11.12 6.70 -23.58
C ILE A 316 -9.89 7.53 -23.22
N GLU A 317 -10.02 8.36 -22.20
CA GLU A 317 -8.87 8.97 -21.53
C GLU A 317 -8.34 7.97 -20.50
N ARG A 318 -7.23 7.32 -20.84
CA ARG A 318 -6.58 6.32 -20.00
C ARG A 318 -5.46 6.98 -19.20
N THR A 319 -5.62 6.95 -17.90
CA THR A 319 -4.62 7.44 -16.95
C THR A 319 -3.93 6.26 -16.27
N THR A 320 -2.62 6.16 -16.44
CA THR A 320 -1.77 5.25 -15.68
C THR A 320 -1.25 5.98 -14.45
N LEU A 321 -1.35 5.34 -13.30
CA LEU A 321 -0.94 5.84 -11.99
C LEU A 321 0.17 4.95 -11.45
N ASP A 322 1.29 5.55 -11.06
CA ASP A 322 2.38 4.87 -10.34
C ASP A 322 2.32 5.24 -8.86
N ILE A 323 2.37 4.24 -7.98
CA ILE A 323 2.43 4.44 -6.53
C ILE A 323 3.84 4.19 -5.96
N ALA A 324 4.11 4.78 -4.81
CA ALA A 324 5.44 4.74 -4.17
C ALA A 324 5.92 3.33 -3.78
N CYS A 325 5.02 2.45 -3.35
CA CYS A 325 5.32 1.10 -2.87
C CYS A 325 4.29 0.10 -3.42
N PRO A 326 4.67 -1.17 -3.65
CA PRO A 326 3.72 -2.19 -4.11
C PRO A 326 2.62 -2.45 -3.08
N LEU A 327 1.43 -2.80 -3.57
CA LEU A 327 0.31 -3.28 -2.75
C LEU A 327 0.18 -4.81 -2.86
N PRO A 328 0.02 -5.54 -1.75
CA PRO A 328 0.00 -5.06 -0.36
C PRO A 328 1.36 -4.62 0.18
N GLY A 329 1.34 -3.79 1.23
CA GLY A 329 2.53 -3.28 1.91
C GLY A 329 2.23 -2.91 3.37
N ILE A 330 2.96 -1.92 3.91
CA ILE A 330 2.78 -1.45 5.30
C ILE A 330 1.47 -0.67 5.51
N LEU A 331 0.81 -0.26 4.44
CA LEU A 331 -0.51 0.37 4.45
C LEU A 331 -1.35 -0.25 3.34
N ARG A 332 -2.66 -0.06 3.44
CA ARG A 332 -3.59 -0.43 2.37
C ARG A 332 -3.69 0.63 1.27
N TRP A 333 -2.97 1.74 1.40
CA TRP A 333 -2.96 2.80 0.40
C TRP A 333 -1.59 3.46 0.31
N PHE A 334 -1.26 3.91 -0.90
CA PHE A 334 -0.04 4.67 -1.16
C PHE A 334 -0.29 5.85 -2.08
N GLU A 335 0.51 6.90 -1.90
CA GLU A 335 0.47 8.12 -2.72
C GLU A 335 0.87 7.80 -4.16
N VAL A 336 0.16 8.42 -5.10
CA VAL A 336 0.50 8.41 -6.53
C VAL A 336 1.67 9.36 -6.75
N THR A 337 2.82 8.82 -7.16
CA THR A 337 4.05 9.56 -7.39
C THR A 337 4.19 10.06 -8.83
N ALA A 338 3.63 9.32 -9.79
CA ALA A 338 3.63 9.70 -11.19
C ALA A 338 2.30 9.36 -11.86
N ARG A 339 1.98 10.12 -12.90
CA ARG A 339 0.79 9.92 -13.72
C ARG A 339 1.13 10.15 -15.19
N SER A 340 0.60 9.30 -16.05
CA SER A 340 0.64 9.50 -17.51
C SER A 340 -0.75 9.33 -18.08
N MET A 341 -1.16 10.24 -18.95
CA MET A 341 -2.46 10.17 -19.62
C MET A 341 -2.24 9.94 -21.12
N LEU A 342 -3.03 9.04 -21.68
CA LEU A 342 -3.11 8.79 -23.11
C LEU A 342 -4.58 8.70 -23.54
N GLU A 343 -4.85 9.11 -24.76
CA GLU A 343 -6.17 8.96 -25.37
C GLU A 343 -6.19 7.70 -26.23
N VAL A 344 -7.14 6.82 -25.98
CA VAL A 344 -7.37 5.60 -26.75
C VAL A 344 -8.53 5.87 -27.71
N THR A 345 -8.33 5.54 -28.97
CA THR A 345 -9.34 5.73 -30.01
C THR A 345 -10.50 4.74 -29.83
N PRO A 346 -11.71 5.06 -30.35
CA PRO A 346 -12.84 4.14 -30.34
C PRO A 346 -12.53 2.73 -30.86
N VAL A 347 -11.75 2.64 -31.95
CA VAL A 347 -11.41 1.36 -32.60
C VAL A 347 -10.44 0.55 -31.74
N GLU A 348 -9.40 1.19 -31.20
CA GLU A 348 -8.47 0.53 -30.29
C GLU A 348 -9.20 -0.01 -29.05
N PHE A 349 -10.06 0.80 -28.45
CA PHE A 349 -10.85 0.38 -27.29
C PHE A 349 -11.81 -0.77 -27.62
N ALA A 350 -12.43 -0.76 -28.81
CA ALA A 350 -13.26 -1.87 -29.27
C ALA A 350 -12.45 -3.17 -29.45
N CYS A 351 -11.26 -3.09 -30.04
CA CYS A 351 -10.34 -4.22 -30.17
C CYS A 351 -9.91 -4.78 -28.81
N GLU A 352 -9.55 -3.92 -27.86
CA GLU A 352 -9.21 -4.32 -26.48
C GLU A 352 -10.41 -5.00 -25.80
N THR A 353 -11.61 -4.45 -25.95
CA THR A 353 -12.83 -5.00 -25.36
C THR A 353 -13.12 -6.39 -25.92
N MET A 354 -13.06 -6.56 -27.24
CA MET A 354 -13.26 -7.87 -27.87
C MET A 354 -12.17 -8.88 -27.49
N GLY A 355 -10.92 -8.42 -27.38
CA GLY A 355 -9.81 -9.24 -26.90
C GLY A 355 -10.01 -9.74 -25.47
N ASN A 356 -10.46 -8.87 -24.57
CA ASN A 356 -10.77 -9.22 -23.17
C ASN A 356 -11.92 -10.21 -23.08
N VAL A 357 -13.04 -9.97 -23.78
CA VAL A 357 -14.17 -10.91 -23.85
C VAL A 357 -13.72 -12.26 -24.39
N GLY A 358 -12.88 -12.27 -25.43
CA GLY A 358 -12.30 -13.49 -25.98
C GLY A 358 -11.48 -14.26 -24.94
N LYS A 359 -10.63 -13.55 -24.17
CA LYS A 359 -9.83 -14.15 -23.09
C LYS A 359 -10.72 -14.72 -21.97
N GLU A 360 -11.73 -13.98 -21.52
CA GLU A 360 -12.67 -14.43 -20.50
C GLU A 360 -13.40 -15.71 -20.92
N LEU A 361 -13.81 -15.80 -22.19
CA LEU A 361 -14.42 -17.01 -22.75
C LEU A 361 -13.44 -18.19 -22.78
N TRP A 362 -12.18 -17.96 -23.15
CA TRP A 362 -11.14 -18.98 -23.13
C TRP A 362 -10.88 -19.52 -21.72
N ASP A 363 -10.76 -18.61 -20.75
CA ASP A 363 -10.56 -18.95 -19.34
C ASP A 363 -11.75 -19.77 -18.81
N LEU A 364 -12.99 -19.36 -19.15
CA LEU A 364 -14.19 -20.10 -18.81
C LEU A 364 -14.16 -21.53 -19.40
N VAL A 365 -13.85 -21.67 -20.69
CA VAL A 365 -13.75 -22.99 -21.34
C VAL A 365 -12.68 -23.86 -20.69
N ALA A 366 -11.53 -23.30 -20.32
CA ALA A 366 -10.46 -24.03 -19.64
C ALA A 366 -10.90 -24.52 -18.24
N GLN A 367 -11.62 -23.68 -17.49
CA GLN A 367 -12.20 -24.05 -16.19
C GLN A 367 -13.24 -25.17 -16.33
N TYR A 368 -14.13 -25.10 -17.32
CA TYR A 368 -15.11 -26.17 -17.57
C TYR A 368 -14.46 -27.52 -17.94
N ARG A 369 -13.37 -27.50 -18.70
CA ARG A 369 -12.64 -28.73 -19.07
C ARG A 369 -11.95 -29.40 -17.89
N THR A 370 -11.51 -28.61 -16.91
CA THR A 370 -10.80 -29.11 -15.72
C THR A 370 -11.74 -29.53 -14.59
N ASP A 371 -12.88 -28.85 -14.42
CA ASP A 371 -13.90 -29.24 -13.43
C ASP A 371 -15.33 -29.05 -13.99
N PRO A 372 -15.86 -30.06 -14.71
CA PRO A 372 -17.21 -29.99 -15.29
C PRO A 372 -18.33 -29.90 -14.25
N ARG A 373 -18.08 -30.33 -13.01
CA ARG A 373 -19.11 -30.47 -11.96
C ARG A 373 -19.39 -29.16 -11.24
N LYS A 374 -18.47 -28.20 -11.31
CA LYS A 374 -18.58 -26.89 -10.64
C LYS A 374 -19.76 -26.05 -11.12
N PHE A 375 -20.26 -26.32 -12.33
CA PHE A 375 -21.30 -25.55 -13.00
C PHE A 375 -22.63 -26.31 -13.22
N MET A 376 -22.75 -27.55 -12.74
CA MET A 376 -23.98 -28.37 -12.84
C MET A 376 -24.98 -28.14 -11.69
N LYS A 377 -24.79 -27.10 -10.86
CA LYS A 377 -25.77 -26.65 -9.87
C LYS A 377 -26.40 -25.34 -10.34
N ILE A 378 -27.26 -25.43 -11.34
CA ILE A 378 -28.29 -24.42 -11.64
C ILE A 378 -29.63 -25.09 -11.43
#